data_AF-A0A8X6LSN1-F1
#
_entry.id   AF-A0A8X6LSN1-F1
#
_cell.length_a   1.000
_cell.length_b   1.000
_cell.length_c   1.000
_cell.angle_alpha   90.00
_cell.angle_beta   90.00
_cell.angle_gamma   90.00
#
_symmetry.space_group_name_H-M   'P 1'
#
loop_
_entity.id
_entity.type
_entity.pdbx_description
1 polymer ?
#
loop_
_entity_poly.entity_id
_entity_poly.type
_entity_poly.pdbx_seq_one_letter_code
_entity_poly.pdbx_strand_id
1 'polypeptide(L)'
;MINSYKKRKNVTFRHVQPQRKAVEIDGDIILGGLISIHEKHENLFCGPLMPNGSVQALEAILFTLDKVNAEKDFLPGIKLGAYIMDDCNRDSYSLEQAVNFIQGKL
;
A
#
# COMPACT_ATOMS: atom_id res chain seq x y z
N MET A 1 -41.32 -5.00 -35.09
CA MET A 1 -40.67 -5.70 -33.98
C MET A 1 -39.58 -4.80 -33.42
N ILE A 2 -39.85 -4.24 -32.24
CA ILE A 2 -38.94 -3.45 -31.42
C ILE A 2 -37.99 -4.45 -30.73
N ASN A 3 -36.66 -4.31 -30.88
CA ASN A 3 -35.64 -4.58 -29.84
C ASN A 3 -34.25 -4.89 -30.41
N SER A 4 -33.32 -3.93 -30.28
CA SER A 4 -32.03 -4.19 -29.63
C SER A 4 -31.20 -2.90 -29.54
N TYR A 5 -31.77 -1.88 -28.89
CA TYR A 5 -30.95 -0.83 -28.28
C TYR A 5 -30.24 -1.44 -27.07
N LYS A 6 -29.06 -2.04 -27.31
CA LYS A 6 -28.20 -2.61 -26.27
C LYS A 6 -27.56 -1.47 -25.48
N LYS A 7 -28.33 -0.98 -24.50
CA LYS A 7 -27.99 -0.28 -23.25
C LYS A 7 -26.49 0.06 -23.11
N ARG A 8 -26.11 1.31 -23.44
CA ARG A 8 -24.92 1.93 -22.86
C ARG A 8 -25.11 1.95 -21.34
N LYS A 9 -24.35 1.15 -20.60
CA LYS A 9 -24.28 1.29 -19.14
C LYS A 9 -23.51 2.58 -18.88
N ASN A 10 -24.21 3.59 -18.37
CA ASN A 10 -23.58 4.76 -17.78
C ASN A 10 -22.82 4.31 -16.53
N VAL A 11 -21.53 4.01 -16.70
CA VAL A 11 -20.62 3.82 -15.57
C VAL A 11 -20.36 5.22 -15.04
N THR A 12 -21.13 5.62 -14.03
CA THR A 12 -20.74 6.73 -13.17
C THR A 12 -19.47 6.27 -12.45
N PHE A 13 -18.32 6.78 -12.87
CA PHE A 13 -17.09 6.71 -12.08
C PHE A 13 -17.32 7.51 -10.81
N ARG A 14 -17.88 6.86 -9.78
CA ARG A 14 -17.67 7.33 -8.42
C ARG A 14 -16.17 7.23 -8.21
N HIS A 15 -15.51 8.35 -7.93
CA HIS A 15 -14.23 8.35 -7.24
C HIS A 15 -14.48 7.71 -5.88
N VAL A 16 -14.52 6.38 -5.84
CA VAL A 16 -14.33 5.64 -4.60
C VAL A 16 -12.86 5.88 -4.31
N GLN A 17 -12.58 6.81 -3.39
CA GLN A 17 -11.24 6.86 -2.82
C GLN A 17 -10.95 5.45 -2.34
N PRO A 18 -9.88 4.81 -2.83
CA PRO A 18 -9.51 3.52 -2.30
C PRO A 18 -9.33 3.73 -0.80
N GLN A 19 -9.90 2.84 -0.01
CA GLN A 19 -9.51 2.79 1.38
C GLN A 19 -8.00 2.57 1.38
N ARG A 20 -7.26 3.52 1.96
CA ARG A 20 -5.81 3.42 2.11
C ARG A 20 -5.56 2.11 2.84
N LYS A 21 -4.95 1.16 2.12
CA LYS A 21 -4.53 -0.11 2.71
C LYS A 21 -3.05 0.03 3.01
N ALA A 22 -2.74 0.09 4.30
CA ALA A 22 -1.38 0.04 4.79
C ALA A 22 -1.17 -1.27 5.57
N VAL A 23 0.07 -1.72 5.62
CA VAL A 23 0.49 -2.67 6.65
C VAL A 23 0.86 -1.86 7.89
N GLU A 24 0.20 -2.17 8.99
CA GLU A 24 0.36 -1.47 10.26
C GLU A 24 0.83 -2.48 11.31
N ILE A 25 2.04 -2.26 11.81
CA ILE A 25 2.63 -3.02 12.92
C ILE A 25 3.03 -2.03 13.99
N ASP A 26 2.46 -2.21 15.18
CA ASP A 26 2.79 -1.38 16.33
C ASP A 26 4.22 -1.63 16.83
N GLY A 27 4.88 -0.55 17.23
CA GLY A 27 6.19 -0.54 17.88
C GLY A 27 6.51 0.84 18.46
N ASP A 28 7.61 0.92 19.21
CA ASP A 28 8.10 2.17 19.79
C ASP A 28 8.65 3.12 18.70
N ILE A 29 9.20 2.54 17.62
CA ILE A 29 9.67 3.26 16.44
C ILE A 29 8.94 2.66 15.23
N ILE A 30 8.20 3.49 14.50
CA ILE A 30 7.48 3.08 13.29
C ILE A 30 8.34 3.39 12.06
N LEU A 31 8.70 2.34 11.31
CA LEU A 31 9.37 2.47 10.02
C LEU A 31 8.33 2.69 8.91
N GLY A 32 8.35 3.88 8.31
CA GLY A 32 7.53 4.19 7.14
C GLY A 32 8.09 3.58 5.86
N GLY A 33 7.22 3.08 4.99
CA GLY A 33 7.62 2.50 3.70
C GLY A 33 6.61 2.77 2.59
N LEU A 34 7.13 2.96 1.38
CA LEU A 34 6.34 2.91 0.13
C LEU A 34 6.82 1.72 -0.68
N ILE A 35 5.87 0.93 -1.16
CA ILE A 35 6.15 -0.25 -1.97
C ILE A 35 5.10 -0.38 -3.06
N SER A 36 5.52 -0.60 -4.30
CA SER A 36 4.58 -0.75 -5.41
C SER A 36 4.07 -2.19 -5.46
N ILE A 37 2.98 -2.52 -4.76
CA ILE A 37 2.40 -3.87 -4.78
C ILE A 37 1.57 -4.07 -6.04
N HIS A 38 0.88 -3.01 -6.48
CA HIS A 38 0.11 -3.03 -7.73
C HIS A 38 0.79 -2.24 -8.84
N GLU A 39 0.50 -2.61 -10.08
CA GLU A 39 0.91 -1.87 -11.27
C GLU A 39 0.16 -0.54 -11.39
N LYS A 40 0.72 0.38 -12.18
CA LYS A 40 0.00 1.56 -12.64
C LYS A 40 -1.12 1.16 -13.60
N HIS A 41 -2.28 1.79 -13.46
CA HIS A 41 -3.39 1.64 -14.41
C HIS A 41 -4.06 2.99 -14.72
N GLU A 42 -4.63 3.14 -15.91
CA GLU A 42 -5.21 4.41 -16.37
C GLU A 42 -6.64 4.61 -15.87
N ASN A 43 -7.48 3.57 -15.99
CA ASN A 43 -8.92 3.64 -15.66
C ASN A 43 -9.28 3.15 -14.25
N LEU A 44 -8.29 2.63 -13.52
CA LEU A 44 -8.45 2.11 -12.16
C LEU A 44 -7.44 2.85 -11.31
N PHE A 45 -7.72 2.93 -10.01
CA PHE A 45 -6.82 3.61 -9.10
C PHE A 45 -5.47 2.87 -9.01
N CYS A 46 -5.52 1.55 -8.83
CA CYS A 46 -4.38 0.63 -8.95
C CYS A 46 -4.67 -0.41 -10.04
N GLY A 47 -3.63 -0.92 -10.66
CA GLY A 47 -3.67 -2.02 -11.62
C GLY A 47 -3.65 -3.38 -10.95
N PRO A 48 -3.34 -4.44 -11.71
CA PRO A 48 -3.14 -5.78 -11.18
C PRO A 48 -2.02 -5.83 -10.14
N LEU A 49 -2.08 -6.82 -9.25
CA LEU A 49 -1.02 -7.10 -8.27
C LEU A 49 0.24 -7.58 -9.01
N MET A 50 1.40 -7.12 -8.56
CA MET A 50 2.73 -7.56 -9.00
C MET A 50 3.25 -8.63 -8.03
N PRO A 51 2.99 -9.92 -8.29
CA PRO A 51 3.31 -10.98 -7.32
C PRO A 51 4.83 -11.20 -7.18
N ASN A 52 5.57 -10.88 -8.24
CA ASN A 52 7.01 -11.08 -8.29
C ASN A 52 7.71 -9.79 -7.85
N GLY A 53 8.71 -9.91 -6.98
CA GLY A 53 9.48 -8.77 -6.50
C GLY A 53 8.79 -8.00 -5.37
N SER A 54 7.70 -7.28 -5.64
CA SER A 54 7.14 -6.34 -4.65
C SER A 54 6.48 -7.03 -3.45
N VAL A 55 5.68 -8.07 -3.66
CA VAL A 55 5.10 -8.83 -2.54
C VAL A 55 6.22 -9.52 -1.73
N GLN A 56 7.26 -10.01 -2.41
CA GLN A 56 8.41 -10.63 -1.76
C GLN A 56 9.22 -9.62 -0.95
N ALA A 57 9.37 -8.38 -1.45
CA ALA A 57 10.03 -7.30 -0.74
C ALA A 57 9.22 -6.85 0.49
N LEU A 58 7.89 -6.80 0.38
CA LEU A 58 7.03 -6.57 1.54
C LEU A 58 7.24 -7.66 2.60
N GLU A 59 7.13 -8.92 2.19
CA GLU A 59 7.31 -10.05 3.11
C GLU A 59 8.72 -10.09 3.71
N ALA A 60 9.75 -9.74 2.95
CA ALA A 60 11.11 -9.63 3.45
C ALA A 60 11.23 -8.57 4.55
N ILE A 61 10.57 -7.40 4.39
CA ILE A 61 10.54 -6.38 5.43
C ILE A 61 9.85 -6.92 6.69
N LEU A 62 8.70 -7.58 6.56
CA LEU A 62 7.95 -8.13 7.70
C LEU A 62 8.76 -9.22 8.42
N PHE A 63 9.35 -10.13 7.66
CA PHE A 63 10.23 -11.16 8.19
C PHE A 63 11.44 -10.55 8.91
N THR A 64 12.05 -9.51 8.35
CA THR A 64 13.15 -8.79 9.00
C THR A 64 12.71 -8.17 10.32
N LEU A 65 11.54 -7.53 10.37
CA LEU A 65 10.98 -6.97 11.62
C LEU A 65 10.79 -8.05 12.69
N ASP A 66 10.24 -9.20 12.32
CA ASP A 66 10.07 -10.32 13.25
C ASP A 66 11.42 -10.83 13.78
N LYS A 67 12.43 -10.93 12.92
CA LYS A 67 13.77 -11.37 13.31
C LYS A 67 14.45 -10.38 14.26
N VAL A 68 14.51 -9.10 13.89
CA VAL A 68 15.21 -8.10 14.70
C VAL A 68 14.52 -7.85 16.04
N ASN A 69 13.18 -7.90 16.09
CA ASN A 69 12.43 -7.76 17.33
C ASN A 69 12.57 -8.98 18.27
N ALA A 70 12.92 -10.16 17.73
CA ALA A 70 13.20 -11.35 18.52
C ALA A 70 14.65 -11.38 19.06
N GLU A 71 15.57 -10.64 18.44
CA GLU A 71 16.97 -10.55 18.85
C GLU A 71 17.15 -9.58 20.02
N LYS A 72 17.37 -10.13 21.21
CA LYS A 72 17.48 -9.36 22.47
C LYS A 72 18.62 -8.33 22.50
N ASP A 73 19.67 -8.56 21.72
CA ASP A 73 20.90 -7.77 21.75
C ASP A 73 20.96 -6.70 20.63
N PHE A 74 20.06 -6.74 19.64
CA PHE A 74 20.10 -5.81 18.51
C PHE A 74 19.53 -4.42 18.88
N LEU A 75 18.35 -4.39 19.49
CA LEU A 75 17.69 -3.17 20.00
C LEU A 75 17.06 -3.44 21.38
N PRO A 76 17.86 -3.45 22.45
CA PRO A 76 17.37 -3.79 23.78
C PRO A 76 16.28 -2.82 24.26
N GLY A 77 15.08 -3.36 24.51
CA GLY A 77 13.95 -2.59 25.04
C GLY A 77 13.23 -1.68 24.03
N ILE A 78 13.50 -1.83 22.73
CA ILE A 78 12.84 -1.09 21.66
C ILE A 78 12.25 -2.10 20.67
N LYS A 79 10.94 -2.02 20.43
CA LYS A 79 10.24 -2.77 19.38
C LYS A 79 10.11 -1.91 18.13
N LEU A 80 10.59 -2.41 16.99
CA LEU A 80 10.33 -1.81 15.70
C LEU A 80 8.93 -2.19 15.20
N GLY A 81 8.18 -1.17 14.80
CA GLY A 81 6.94 -1.30 14.05
C GLY A 81 7.11 -0.85 12.60
N ALA A 82 6.04 -0.89 11.84
CA ALA A 82 6.04 -0.47 10.45
C ALA A 82 4.71 0.11 10.01
N TYR A 83 4.78 1.05 9.07
CA TYR A 83 3.64 1.60 8.36
C TYR A 83 3.98 1.64 6.87
N ILE A 84 3.52 0.64 6.12
CA ILE A 84 3.91 0.43 4.73
C ILE A 84 2.70 0.62 3.83
N MET A 85 2.78 1.53 2.87
CA MET A 85 1.69 1.86 1.95
C MET A 85 2.02 1.40 0.53
N ASP A 86 0.97 0.96 -0.16
CA ASP A 86 1.04 0.71 -1.60
C ASP A 86 0.90 2.02 -2.38
N ASP A 87 1.86 2.30 -3.25
CA ASP A 87 1.87 3.50 -4.08
C ASP A 87 1.36 3.27 -5.52
N CYS A 88 1.00 2.02 -5.83
CA CYS A 88 0.46 1.59 -7.12
C CYS A 88 1.30 2.05 -8.33
N ASN A 89 2.62 2.15 -8.13
CA ASN A 89 3.60 2.57 -9.12
C ASN A 89 3.22 3.91 -9.80
N ARG A 90 2.69 4.86 -9.01
CA ARG A 90 2.22 6.16 -9.50
C ARG A 90 2.79 7.29 -8.65
N ASP A 91 3.73 8.03 -9.22
CA ASP A 91 4.49 9.11 -8.56
C ASP A 91 3.64 10.11 -7.77
N SER A 92 2.51 10.56 -8.35
CA SER A 92 1.60 11.51 -7.69
C SER A 92 0.98 10.92 -6.42
N TYR A 93 0.66 9.63 -6.43
CA TYR A 93 0.11 8.94 -5.29
C TYR A 93 1.21 8.58 -4.28
N SER A 94 2.41 8.18 -4.73
CA SER A 94 3.59 8.00 -3.88
C SER A 94 3.90 9.27 -3.08
N LEU A 95 3.86 10.44 -3.73
CA LEU A 95 4.04 11.73 -3.06
C LEU A 95 2.92 12.03 -2.08
N GLU A 96 1.66 11.78 -2.44
CA GLU A 96 0.53 11.97 -1.52
C GLU A 96 0.70 11.11 -0.26
N GLN A 97 1.07 9.83 -0.41
CA GLN A 97 1.31 8.92 0.71
C GLN A 97 2.50 9.37 1.57
N ALA A 98 3.60 9.80 0.96
CA ALA A 98 4.74 10.37 1.69
C ALA A 98 4.34 11.61 2.49
N VAL A 99 3.55 12.51 1.91
CA VAL A 99 3.04 13.71 2.61
C VAL A 99 2.09 13.33 3.75
N ASN A 100 1.21 12.35 3.55
CA ASN A 100 0.31 11.89 4.62
C ASN A 100 1.10 11.30 5.81
N PHE A 101 2.16 10.52 5.51
CA PHE A 101 3.03 9.92 6.52
C PHE A 101 3.71 10.99 7.38
N ILE A 102 4.36 12.00 6.77
CA ILE A 102 5.03 13.06 7.54
C ILE A 102 4.05 13.97 8.31
N GLN A 103 2.79 14.05 7.89
CA GLN A 103 1.74 14.78 8.60
C GLN A 103 1.21 14.02 9.83
N GLY A 104 1.65 12.76 10.05
CA GLY A 104 1.15 11.91 11.13
C GLY A 104 -0.31 11.49 10.94
N LYS A 105 -0.83 11.54 9.71
CA LYS A 105 -2.16 11.02 9.36
C LYS A 105 -2.05 9.53 9.11
N LEU A 106 -1.84 8.78 10.19
CA LEU A 106 -1.90 7.33 10.23
C LEU A 106 -3.37 6.89 10.29
#